data_AF-A0A239DJF2-F1
#
_entry.id   AF-A0A239DJF2-F1
#
_cell.length_a   1.000
_cell.length_b   1.000
_cell.length_c   1.000
_cell.angle_alpha   90.00
_cell.angle_beta   90.00
_cell.angle_gamma   90.00
#
_symmetry.space_group_name_H-M   'P 1'
#
loop_
_entity.id
_entity.type
_entity.pdbx_description
1 polymer ?
#
loop_
_entity_poly.entity_id
_entity_poly.type
_entity_poly.pdbx_seq_one_letter_code
_entity_poly.pdbx_strand_id
1 'polypeptide(L)'
;MKLRRTLAAVLLAAVVPVAAACGTTVEAATAGSTVSSDSSSTDSGTSGSSTTDGGPGGGGPGGIDVASVTTEAQLVELVQEAYGDAGLGLHRGHQPVEDVLDEVLAISHDELHVRMDAGQNLAAVAEDVGVDPQDLVDALVAEYGPAIDTLLADGTITEDEAEQYRAALEEAFTFRVTWDGEQATPTFSGLDA
;
A
#
# COMPACT_ATOMS: atom_id res chain seq x y z
N MET A 1 27.74 -4.96 -29.95
CA MET A 1 27.15 -5.87 -30.95
C MET A 1 25.64 -5.78 -30.81
N LYS A 2 24.93 -5.48 -31.91
CA LYS A 2 23.46 -5.39 -31.95
C LYS A 2 22.88 -6.80 -32.02
N LEU A 3 22.01 -7.17 -31.08
CA LEU A 3 21.09 -8.30 -31.26
C LEU A 3 19.68 -7.80 -30.99
N ARG A 4 18.81 -8.03 -31.98
CA ARG A 4 17.44 -7.57 -32.08
C ARG A 4 16.51 -8.78 -32.10
N ARG A 5 15.25 -8.57 -31.72
CA ARG A 5 14.01 -9.35 -32.03
C ARG A 5 13.83 -10.60 -31.16
N THR A 6 12.64 -10.93 -30.66
CA THR A 6 11.33 -11.02 -31.36
C THR A 6 10.14 -11.00 -30.38
N LEU A 7 9.11 -10.20 -30.71
CA LEU A 7 7.72 -10.33 -30.27
C LEU A 7 7.11 -11.67 -30.73
N ALA A 8 6.29 -12.29 -29.90
CA ALA A 8 5.30 -13.29 -30.30
C ALA A 8 4.03 -13.15 -29.45
N ALA A 9 3.01 -12.51 -30.03
CA ALA A 9 1.64 -12.51 -29.54
C ALA A 9 0.96 -13.83 -29.93
N VAL A 10 0.31 -14.50 -28.97
CA VAL A 10 -0.59 -15.63 -29.24
C VAL A 10 -1.91 -15.36 -28.51
N LEU A 11 -2.90 -14.92 -29.29
CA LEU A 11 -4.33 -14.91 -28.97
C LEU A 11 -4.85 -16.35 -29.01
N LEU A 12 -5.55 -16.78 -27.95
CA LEU A 12 -6.42 -17.95 -28.04
C LEU A 12 -7.76 -17.68 -27.35
N ALA A 13 -8.75 -17.37 -28.18
CA ALA A 13 -10.15 -17.33 -27.81
C ALA A 13 -10.70 -18.76 -27.63
N ALA A 14 -11.47 -18.99 -26.57
CA ALA A 14 -12.30 -20.17 -26.42
C ALA A 14 -13.70 -19.78 -25.89
N VAL A 15 -14.71 -20.33 -26.56
CA VAL A 15 -16.14 -20.01 -26.51
C VAL A 15 -16.89 -21.22 -25.92
N VAL A 16 -17.68 -20.99 -24.84
CA VAL A 16 -19.06 -21.50 -24.52
C VAL A 16 -19.23 -23.05 -24.30
N PRO A 17 -20.04 -23.56 -23.32
CA PRO A 17 -21.48 -23.31 -23.25
C PRO A 17 -22.25 -23.25 -21.91
N VAL A 18 -23.41 -22.60 -22.05
CA VAL A 18 -24.64 -22.59 -21.24
C VAL A 18 -25.11 -23.99 -20.82
N ALA A 19 -25.52 -24.14 -19.57
CA ALA A 19 -26.43 -25.19 -19.12
C ALA A 19 -27.59 -24.57 -18.33
N ALA A 20 -28.78 -24.69 -18.91
CA ALA A 20 -30.06 -24.42 -18.29
C ALA A 20 -30.49 -25.61 -17.42
N ALA A 21 -31.00 -25.35 -16.22
CA ALA A 21 -31.80 -26.31 -15.46
C ALA A 21 -33.09 -25.63 -14.98
N CYS A 22 -34.19 -25.95 -15.66
CA CYS A 22 -35.55 -25.74 -15.20
C CYS A 22 -35.87 -26.73 -14.07
N GLY A 23 -36.49 -26.24 -13.00
CA GLY A 23 -37.06 -27.06 -11.92
C GLY A 23 -38.09 -26.27 -11.13
N THR A 24 -39.30 -26.17 -11.69
CA THR A 24 -40.56 -25.78 -11.02
C THR A 24 -40.97 -26.90 -10.05
N THR A 25 -41.50 -26.67 -8.84
CA THR A 25 -42.92 -26.36 -8.55
C THR A 25 -43.17 -26.15 -7.04
N VAL A 26 -43.81 -25.01 -6.69
CA VAL A 26 -44.90 -24.72 -5.69
C VAL A 26 -44.88 -25.34 -4.27
N GLU A 27 -45.48 -24.82 -3.20
CA GLU A 27 -46.27 -23.63 -2.82
C GLU A 27 -46.60 -23.82 -1.33
N ALA A 28 -46.54 -22.77 -0.51
CA ALA A 28 -47.45 -22.60 0.64
C ALA A 28 -47.31 -21.18 1.19
N ALA A 29 -48.32 -20.36 0.90
CA ALA A 29 -48.49 -19.03 1.43
C ALA A 29 -48.90 -19.05 2.91
N THR A 30 -48.41 -18.09 3.70
CA THR A 30 -49.24 -17.34 4.65
C THR A 30 -48.67 -15.95 4.87
N ALA A 31 -49.59 -15.02 5.10
CA ALA A 31 -49.47 -13.57 5.06
C ALA A 31 -48.53 -12.94 6.10
N GLY A 32 -48.03 -11.74 5.78
CA GLY A 32 -47.40 -10.84 6.73
C GLY A 32 -46.81 -9.59 6.06
N SER A 33 -47.66 -8.66 5.62
CA SER A 33 -47.23 -7.34 5.19
C SER A 33 -46.83 -6.49 6.40
N THR A 34 -45.59 -6.00 6.48
CA THR A 34 -45.24 -4.70 7.10
C THR A 34 -43.80 -4.30 6.76
N VAL A 35 -43.68 -3.28 5.90
CA VAL A 35 -42.80 -2.09 5.90
C VAL A 35 -41.44 -2.09 6.64
N SER A 36 -40.49 -1.40 5.98
CA SER A 36 -39.23 -0.81 6.45
C SER A 36 -37.98 -1.69 6.41
N SER A 37 -37.26 -1.62 5.28
CA SER A 37 -35.81 -1.83 5.26
C SER A 37 -35.14 -0.55 5.74
N ASP A 38 -34.77 -0.51 7.01
CA ASP A 38 -33.75 0.40 7.49
C ASP A 38 -32.40 -0.25 7.14
N SER A 39 -31.70 0.37 6.19
CA SER A 39 -30.32 0.02 5.89
C SER A 39 -29.45 0.48 7.04
N SER A 40 -29.24 -0.37 8.04
CA SER A 40 -28.20 -0.15 9.03
C SER A 40 -26.86 -0.51 8.43
N SER A 41 -26.16 0.53 7.95
CA SER A 41 -24.73 0.52 7.72
C SER A 41 -24.04 -0.09 8.94
N THR A 42 -23.35 -1.20 8.75
CA THR A 42 -22.47 -1.75 9.79
C THR A 42 -21.27 -0.83 9.93
N ASP A 43 -21.33 -0.05 11.00
CA ASP A 43 -20.30 0.79 11.58
C ASP A 43 -18.96 0.01 11.67
N SER A 44 -17.98 0.42 10.87
CA SER A 44 -16.59 -0.07 10.94
C SER A 44 -15.90 0.60 12.13
N GLY A 45 -16.22 0.11 13.33
CA GLY A 45 -15.50 0.44 14.55
C GLY A 45 -14.31 -0.49 14.75
N THR A 46 -13.10 -0.03 14.44
CA THR A 46 -11.93 -0.40 15.23
C THR A 46 -10.81 0.64 15.07
N SER A 47 -10.78 1.55 16.05
CA SER A 47 -9.55 2.24 16.43
C SER A 47 -8.63 1.25 17.11
N GLY A 48 -7.43 1.08 16.58
CA GLY A 48 -6.31 0.37 17.19
C GLY A 48 -5.12 1.30 17.31
N SER A 49 -5.31 2.49 17.89
CA SER A 49 -4.22 3.38 18.26
C SER A 49 -3.67 2.92 19.62
N SER A 50 -2.44 2.41 19.64
CA SER A 50 -1.72 2.06 20.86
C SER A 50 -0.62 3.08 21.18
N THR A 51 -0.93 3.90 22.19
CA THR A 51 -0.08 4.37 23.30
C THR A 51 1.12 5.28 23.03
N THR A 52 0.91 6.58 23.24
CA THR A 52 1.80 7.41 24.09
C THR A 52 0.94 8.26 25.03
N ASP A 53 1.01 7.93 26.33
CA ASP A 53 0.37 8.64 27.44
C ASP A 53 1.26 9.81 27.90
N GLY A 54 0.73 11.04 27.86
CA GLY A 54 1.22 12.18 28.65
C GLY A 54 1.77 13.41 27.90
N GLY A 55 0.89 14.33 27.48
CA GLY A 55 1.28 15.72 27.15
C GLY A 55 0.17 16.55 26.48
N PRO A 56 -0.12 17.80 26.91
CA PRO A 56 -1.11 18.65 26.24
C PRO A 56 -0.46 19.33 25.03
N GLY A 57 -0.50 18.66 23.89
CA GLY A 57 -0.11 19.21 22.59
C GLY A 57 -0.75 18.35 21.51
N GLY A 58 -1.90 18.78 20.99
CA GLY A 58 -2.66 18.03 20.01
C GLY A 58 -1.88 17.87 18.69
N GLY A 59 -1.54 16.63 18.36
CA GLY A 59 -1.30 16.16 17.00
C GLY A 59 -2.02 14.82 16.91
N GLY A 60 -3.01 14.70 16.02
CA GLY A 60 -3.48 13.38 15.59
C GLY A 60 -2.31 12.61 14.93
N PRO A 61 -2.45 11.32 14.61
CA PRO A 61 -1.43 10.57 13.87
C PRO A 61 -1.33 11.13 12.45
N GLY A 62 -0.60 12.25 12.31
CA GLY A 62 -0.10 12.76 11.05
C GLY A 62 1.21 12.04 10.81
N GLY A 63 1.32 11.38 9.67
CA GLY A 63 2.54 10.74 9.21
C GLY A 63 3.70 11.72 9.25
N ILE A 64 4.90 11.15 9.32
CA ILE A 64 6.11 11.95 9.46
C ILE A 64 6.39 12.60 8.11
N ASP A 65 6.36 13.93 8.07
CA ASP A 65 6.78 14.68 6.89
C ASP A 65 8.29 14.43 6.69
N VAL A 66 8.66 13.90 5.52
CA VAL A 66 10.05 13.57 5.14
C VAL A 66 10.97 14.78 5.36
N ALA A 67 10.49 16.00 5.10
CA ALA A 67 11.25 17.24 5.28
C ALA A 67 11.41 17.67 6.75
N SER A 68 10.66 17.07 7.68
CA SER A 68 10.70 17.37 9.11
C SER A 68 11.57 16.41 9.93
N VAL A 69 12.08 15.34 9.30
CA VAL A 69 12.94 14.35 9.93
C VAL A 69 14.30 14.98 10.22
N THR A 70 14.64 15.12 11.50
CA THR A 70 15.89 15.74 11.97
C THR A 70 16.63 14.91 13.01
N THR A 71 16.02 13.82 13.48
CA THR A 71 16.59 12.93 14.49
C THR A 71 16.55 11.49 13.99
N GLU A 72 17.51 10.69 14.43
CA GLU A 72 17.56 9.27 14.07
C GLU A 72 16.29 8.51 14.50
N ALA A 73 15.74 8.83 15.68
CA ALA A 73 14.48 8.23 16.12
C ALA A 73 13.33 8.51 15.15
N GLN A 74 13.24 9.72 14.59
CA GLN A 74 12.26 10.04 13.55
C GLN A 74 12.54 9.28 12.24
N LEU A 75 13.81 9.02 11.93
CA LEU A 75 14.18 8.23 10.76
C LEU A 75 13.76 6.77 10.92
N VAL A 76 13.90 6.18 12.11
CA VAL A 76 13.40 4.83 12.41
C VAL A 76 11.89 4.74 12.21
N GLU A 77 11.14 5.72 12.72
CA GLU A 77 9.69 5.79 12.53
C GLU A 77 9.33 6.00 11.04
N LEU A 78 10.12 6.79 10.29
CA LEU A 78 9.93 6.97 8.85
C LEU A 78 10.09 5.64 8.09
N VAL A 79 11.10 4.83 8.43
CA VAL A 79 11.28 3.49 7.85
C VAL A 79 10.13 2.56 8.24
N GLN A 80 9.65 2.62 9.50
CA GLN A 80 8.48 1.86 9.91
C GLN A 80 7.22 2.25 9.09
N GLU A 81 7.04 3.54 8.83
CA GLU A 81 5.95 4.07 8.00
C GLU A 81 6.08 3.65 6.52
N ALA A 82 7.31 3.42 6.03
CA ALA A 82 7.58 2.90 4.70
C ALA A 82 7.02 1.48 4.47
N TYR A 83 6.92 0.65 5.52
CA TYR A 83 6.25 -0.65 5.43
C TYR A 83 4.72 -0.55 5.27
N GLY A 84 4.13 0.56 5.72
CA GLY A 84 2.69 0.82 5.69
C GLY A 84 1.87 0.07 6.73
N ASP A 85 0.62 0.51 6.94
CA ASP A 85 -0.30 -0.13 7.86
C ASP A 85 -0.73 -1.53 7.37
N ALA A 86 -1.05 -2.43 8.30
CA ALA A 86 -1.40 -3.82 8.03
C ALA A 86 -2.77 -4.03 7.36
N GLY A 87 -3.48 -2.97 6.94
CA GLY A 87 -4.74 -3.07 6.20
C GLY A 87 -4.60 -2.76 4.69
N LEU A 88 -5.35 -3.48 3.85
CA LEU A 88 -5.60 -3.11 2.44
C LEU A 88 -6.55 -1.89 2.28
N GLY A 89 -6.86 -1.17 3.36
CA GLY A 89 -7.79 -0.04 3.35
C GLY A 89 -7.17 1.23 2.78
N LEU A 90 -8.05 2.20 2.49
CA LEU A 90 -7.78 3.55 1.93
C LEU A 90 -6.73 4.41 2.68
N HIS A 91 -6.09 3.89 3.73
CA HIS A 91 -5.15 4.61 4.58
C HIS A 91 -3.75 3.95 4.61
N ARG A 92 -3.43 3.07 3.64
CA ARG A 92 -2.12 2.40 3.55
C ARG A 92 -0.99 3.32 3.07
N GLY A 93 -1.27 4.59 2.78
CA GLY A 93 -0.30 5.60 2.37
C GLY A 93 -0.55 6.96 3.02
N HIS A 94 0.54 7.65 3.36
CA HIS A 94 0.56 9.09 3.64
C HIS A 94 0.88 9.84 2.33
N GLN A 95 0.64 11.16 2.28
CA GLN A 95 0.76 11.97 1.06
C GLN A 95 2.02 11.72 0.18
N PRO A 96 3.25 11.57 0.70
CA PRO A 96 4.41 11.32 -0.17
C PRO A 96 4.35 10.01 -0.97
N VAL A 97 3.70 8.98 -0.44
CA VAL A 97 3.50 7.71 -1.18
C VAL A 97 2.48 7.89 -2.29
N GLU A 98 1.39 8.62 -2.02
CA GLU A 98 0.33 8.86 -3.01
C GLU A 98 0.87 9.66 -4.21
N ASP A 99 1.67 10.69 -3.96
CA ASP A 99 2.28 11.50 -5.03
C ASP A 99 3.15 10.65 -5.96
N VAL A 100 3.97 9.74 -5.41
CA VAL A 100 4.79 8.82 -6.21
C VAL A 100 3.92 7.85 -7.02
N LEU A 101 2.85 7.31 -6.43
CA LEU A 101 1.94 6.40 -7.13
C LEU A 101 1.24 7.10 -8.31
N ASP A 102 0.78 8.33 -8.11
CA ASP A 102 0.15 9.13 -9.15
C ASP A 102 1.13 9.44 -10.31
N GLU A 103 2.38 9.78 -10.00
CA GLU A 103 3.42 10.07 -11.00
C GLU A 103 3.87 8.82 -11.76
N VAL A 104 4.10 7.71 -11.05
CA VAL A 104 4.71 6.50 -11.62
C VAL A 104 3.69 5.60 -12.31
N LEU A 105 2.54 5.35 -11.68
CA LEU A 105 1.52 4.44 -12.25
C LEU A 105 0.64 5.12 -13.30
N ALA A 106 0.54 6.45 -13.25
CA ALA A 106 -0.25 7.25 -14.19
C ALA A 106 -1.72 6.79 -14.32
N ILE A 107 -2.28 6.25 -13.24
CA ILE A 107 -3.71 5.91 -13.08
C ILE A 107 -4.29 6.76 -11.95
N SER A 108 -5.62 6.94 -11.94
CA SER A 108 -6.26 7.66 -10.83
C SER A 108 -6.26 6.82 -9.55
N HIS A 109 -6.24 7.49 -8.39
CA HIS A 109 -6.43 6.85 -7.08
C HIS A 109 -7.69 5.96 -7.02
N ASP A 110 -8.82 6.40 -7.60
CA ASP A 110 -10.06 5.60 -7.66
C ASP A 110 -9.86 4.28 -8.43
N GLU A 111 -9.10 4.33 -9.52
CA GLU A 111 -8.82 3.16 -10.35
C GLU A 111 -7.85 2.20 -9.64
N LEU A 112 -6.83 2.74 -8.96
CA LEU A 112 -5.94 1.96 -8.11
C LEU A 112 -6.74 1.26 -7.01
N HIS A 113 -7.66 1.97 -6.36
CA HIS A 113 -8.50 1.42 -5.30
C HIS A 113 -9.36 0.25 -5.80
N VAL A 114 -10.03 0.38 -6.95
CA VAL A 114 -10.82 -0.70 -7.54
C VAL A 114 -9.97 -1.94 -7.83
N ARG A 115 -8.73 -1.78 -8.27
CA ARG A 115 -7.80 -2.90 -8.50
C ARG A 115 -7.37 -3.57 -7.20
N MET A 116 -7.08 -2.79 -6.16
CA MET A 116 -6.71 -3.32 -4.85
C MET A 116 -7.88 -4.05 -4.17
N ASP A 117 -9.11 -3.53 -4.29
CA ASP A 117 -10.33 -4.21 -3.84
C ASP A 117 -10.59 -5.53 -4.57
N ALA A 118 -10.11 -5.64 -5.82
CA ALA A 118 -10.14 -6.88 -6.59
C ALA A 118 -9.02 -7.87 -6.19
N GLY A 119 -8.17 -7.52 -5.23
CA GLY A 119 -7.10 -8.35 -4.68
C GLY A 119 -5.74 -8.18 -5.36
N GLN A 120 -5.54 -7.14 -6.17
CA GLN A 120 -4.21 -6.85 -6.73
C GLN A 120 -3.35 -6.10 -5.70
N ASN A 121 -2.06 -6.41 -5.65
CA ASN A 121 -1.07 -5.61 -4.95
C ASN A 121 -0.46 -4.55 -5.89
N LEU A 122 0.32 -3.62 -5.35
CA LEU A 122 0.93 -2.54 -6.14
C LEU A 122 1.85 -3.08 -7.24
N ALA A 123 2.58 -4.17 -6.98
CA ALA A 123 3.42 -4.82 -8.00
C ALA A 123 2.59 -5.28 -9.20
N ALA A 124 1.47 -5.98 -8.96
CA ALA A 124 0.58 -6.43 -10.03
C ALA A 124 -0.07 -5.26 -10.78
N VAL A 125 -0.42 -4.19 -10.07
CA VAL A 125 -0.93 -2.97 -10.72
C VAL A 125 0.14 -2.31 -11.59
N ALA A 126 1.37 -2.20 -11.10
CA ALA A 126 2.50 -1.65 -11.85
C ALA A 126 2.74 -2.45 -13.14
N GLU A 127 2.81 -3.77 -13.05
CA GLU A 127 2.99 -4.65 -14.22
C GLU A 127 1.85 -4.48 -15.24
N ASP A 128 0.60 -4.37 -14.79
CA ASP A 128 -0.57 -4.19 -15.65
C ASP A 128 -0.54 -2.86 -16.42
N VAL A 129 0.01 -1.80 -15.82
CA VAL A 129 0.20 -0.49 -16.49
C VAL A 129 1.53 -0.40 -17.24
N GLY A 130 2.36 -1.44 -17.21
CA GLY A 130 3.63 -1.53 -17.93
C GLY A 130 4.81 -0.86 -17.22
N VAL A 131 4.71 -0.68 -15.91
CA VAL A 131 5.78 -0.20 -15.02
C VAL A 131 6.44 -1.42 -14.37
N ASP A 132 7.78 -1.41 -14.28
CA ASP A 132 8.48 -2.45 -13.52
C ASP A 132 8.24 -2.22 -12.01
N PRO A 133 7.83 -3.24 -11.23
CA PRO A 133 7.65 -3.09 -9.79
C PRO A 133 8.89 -2.51 -9.07
N GLN A 134 10.09 -2.80 -9.56
CA GLN A 134 11.32 -2.24 -9.01
C GLN A 134 11.45 -0.75 -9.31
N ASP A 135 11.03 -0.27 -10.49
CA ASP A 135 11.02 1.17 -10.78
C ASP A 135 10.11 1.93 -9.80
N LEU A 136 9.00 1.31 -9.38
CA LEU A 136 8.13 1.87 -8.34
C LEU A 136 8.80 1.88 -6.96
N VAL A 137 9.49 0.80 -6.57
CA VAL A 137 10.26 0.75 -5.31
C VAL A 137 11.35 1.83 -5.31
N ASP A 138 12.11 1.95 -6.39
CA ASP A 138 13.19 2.92 -6.52
C ASP A 138 12.66 4.37 -6.43
N ALA A 139 11.49 4.65 -7.01
CA ALA A 139 10.84 5.96 -6.91
C ALA A 139 10.43 6.28 -5.46
N LEU A 140 9.88 5.31 -4.74
CA LEU A 140 9.50 5.47 -3.33
C LEU A 140 10.73 5.68 -2.43
N VAL A 141 11.82 4.93 -2.66
CA VAL A 141 13.09 5.13 -1.96
C VAL A 141 13.66 6.52 -2.25
N ALA A 142 13.58 6.98 -3.50
CA ALA A 142 14.06 8.29 -3.89
C ALA A 142 13.30 9.44 -3.20
N GLU A 143 11.98 9.30 -3.04
CA GLU A 143 11.15 10.29 -2.32
C GLU A 143 11.53 10.40 -0.84
N TYR A 144 11.94 9.30 -0.20
CA TYR A 144 12.29 9.26 1.21
C TYR A 144 13.78 9.53 1.49
N GLY A 145 14.64 9.36 0.48
CA GLY A 145 16.09 9.60 0.55
C GLY A 145 16.52 10.96 1.14
N PRO A 146 15.83 12.09 0.88
CA PRO A 146 16.19 13.39 1.44
C PRO A 146 16.23 13.44 2.97
N ALA A 147 15.43 12.63 3.68
CA ALA A 147 15.51 12.54 5.14
C ALA A 147 16.87 11.97 5.59
N ILE A 148 17.34 10.90 4.92
CA ILE A 148 18.64 10.29 5.20
C ILE A 148 19.77 11.27 4.89
N ASP A 149 19.69 11.94 3.72
CA ASP A 149 20.72 12.90 3.30
C ASP A 149 20.81 14.10 4.26
N THR A 150 19.68 14.53 4.83
CA THR A 150 19.64 15.60 5.85
C THR A 150 20.39 15.18 7.11
N LEU A 151 20.10 14.00 7.66
CA LEU A 151 20.77 13.52 8.86
C LEU A 151 22.26 13.24 8.64
N LEU A 152 22.64 12.79 7.44
CA LEU A 152 24.04 12.60 7.07
C LEU A 152 24.77 13.94 6.99
N ALA A 153 24.16 14.96 6.39
CA ALA A 153 24.74 16.30 6.29
C ALA A 153 24.88 16.98 7.67
N ASP A 154 23.92 16.75 8.56
CA ASP A 154 23.95 17.24 9.95
C ASP A 154 24.95 16.47 10.83
N GLY A 155 25.43 15.31 10.36
CA GLY A 155 26.35 14.43 11.09
C GLY A 155 25.68 13.65 12.22
N THR A 156 24.35 13.53 12.18
CA THR A 156 23.55 12.71 13.11
C THR A 156 23.77 11.23 12.84
N ILE A 157 23.99 10.85 11.58
CA ILE A 157 24.33 9.49 11.14
C ILE A 157 25.63 9.52 10.32
N THR A 158 26.28 8.37 10.23
CA THR A 158 27.47 8.11 9.41
C THR A 158 27.11 7.69 7.98
N GLU A 159 28.09 7.67 7.07
CA GLU A 159 27.88 7.19 5.69
C GLU A 159 27.42 5.72 5.66
N ASP A 160 27.99 4.87 6.52
CA ASP A 160 27.63 3.46 6.64
C ASP A 160 26.19 3.28 7.16
N GLU A 161 25.76 4.09 8.13
CA GLU A 161 24.37 4.10 8.61
C GLU A 161 23.41 4.61 7.55
N ALA A 162 23.78 5.64 6.78
CA ALA A 162 22.97 6.14 5.68
C ALA A 162 22.72 5.07 4.61
N GLU A 163 23.73 4.27 4.26
CA GLU A 163 23.55 3.13 3.33
C GLU A 163 22.61 2.07 3.92
N GLN A 164 22.74 1.74 5.20
CA GLN A 164 21.87 0.78 5.86
C GLN A 164 20.42 1.28 5.96
N TYR A 165 20.19 2.56 6.24
CA TYR A 165 18.84 3.14 6.22
C TYR A 165 18.23 3.15 4.82
N ARG A 166 19.01 3.38 3.76
CA ARG A 166 18.51 3.26 2.38
C ARG A 166 18.12 1.82 2.05
N ALA A 167 18.92 0.85 2.46
CA ALA A 167 18.58 -0.58 2.30
C ALA A 167 17.32 -0.95 3.09
N ALA A 168 17.15 -0.43 4.30
CA ALA A 168 15.95 -0.65 5.11
C ALA A 168 14.69 -0.04 4.46
N LEU A 169 14.80 1.15 3.83
CA LEU A 169 13.72 1.72 3.02
C LEU A 169 13.39 0.85 1.81
N GLU A 170 14.40 0.36 1.10
CA GLU A 170 14.22 -0.53 -0.06
C GLU A 170 13.48 -1.81 0.34
N GLU A 171 13.87 -2.43 1.46
CA GLU A 171 13.17 -3.58 2.03
C GLU A 171 11.71 -3.26 2.39
N ALA A 172 11.49 -2.14 3.08
CA ALA A 172 10.17 -1.70 3.51
C ALA A 172 9.24 -1.45 2.31
N PHE A 173 9.71 -0.75 1.28
CA PHE A 173 8.93 -0.49 0.07
C PHE A 173 8.75 -1.73 -0.78
N THR A 174 9.75 -2.62 -0.86
CA THR A 174 9.57 -3.92 -1.51
C THR A 174 8.47 -4.72 -0.84
N PHE A 175 8.48 -4.79 0.49
CA PHE A 175 7.41 -5.42 1.26
C PHE A 175 6.06 -4.78 0.93
N ARG A 176 5.95 -3.44 1.05
CA ARG A 176 4.71 -2.70 0.77
C ARG A 176 4.18 -2.96 -0.64
N VAL A 177 5.05 -2.94 -1.65
CA VAL A 177 4.69 -3.08 -3.07
C VAL A 177 4.23 -4.50 -3.39
N THR A 178 4.86 -5.51 -2.78
CA THR A 178 4.57 -6.94 -3.02
C THR A 178 3.54 -7.53 -2.06
N TRP A 179 3.14 -6.80 -1.02
CA TRP A 179 2.24 -7.28 0.02
C TRP A 179 0.88 -7.75 -0.52
N ASP A 180 0.43 -8.91 -0.07
CA ASP A 180 -0.73 -9.64 -0.58
C ASP A 180 -1.99 -9.53 0.31
N GLY A 181 -1.91 -8.86 1.45
CA GLY A 181 -3.01 -8.80 2.41
C GLY A 181 -2.89 -9.74 3.60
N GLU A 182 -1.96 -10.71 3.55
CA GLU A 182 -1.92 -11.81 4.51
C GLU A 182 -0.78 -11.70 5.52
N GLN A 183 0.32 -11.06 5.13
CA GLN A 183 1.52 -10.97 5.95
C GLN A 183 1.40 -9.87 7.01
N ALA A 184 1.85 -10.13 8.24
CA ALA A 184 1.98 -9.07 9.23
C ALA A 184 3.07 -8.08 8.81
N THR A 185 2.80 -6.78 8.95
CA THR A 185 3.81 -5.75 8.73
C THR A 185 4.99 -5.96 9.68
N PRO A 186 6.24 -6.06 9.17
CA PRO A 186 7.43 -6.11 10.01
C PRO A 186 7.56 -4.89 10.91
N THR A 187 8.12 -5.09 12.09
CA THR A 187 8.50 -3.98 12.97
C THR A 187 9.96 -3.62 12.75
N PHE A 188 10.25 -2.37 12.42
CA PHE A 188 11.60 -1.84 12.33
C PHE A 188 11.95 -1.10 13.63
N SER A 189 13.02 -1.51 14.30
CA SER A 189 13.43 -0.97 15.61
C SER A 189 14.76 -0.19 15.56
N GLY A 190 15.25 0.11 14.35
CA GLY A 190 16.55 0.74 14.13
C GLY A 190 17.64 -0.25 13.68
N LEU A 191 18.82 0.28 13.35
CA LEU A 191 19.93 -0.52 12.80
C LEU A 191 20.62 -1.43 13.83
N ASP A 192 20.55 -1.08 15.11
CA ASP A 192 21.22 -1.79 16.21
C ASP A 192 20.31 -2.81 16.95
N ALA A 193 19.11 -3.08 16.43
CA ALA A 193 18.06 -3.85 17.10
C ALA A 193 18.38 -5.34 17.32
#